data_AF-A0A9Q4BQU7-F1
#
_entry.id   AF-A0A9Q4BQU7-F1
#
_cell.length_a   1.000
_cell.length_b   1.000
_cell.length_c   1.000
_cell.angle_alpha   90.00
_cell.angle_beta   90.00
_cell.angle_gamma   90.00
#
_symmetry.space_group_name_H-M   'P 1'
#
loop_
_entity.id
_entity.type
_entity.pdbx_description
1 polymer ?
#
loop_
_entity_poly.entity_id
_entity_poly.type
_entity_poly.pdbx_seq_one_letter_code
_entity_poly.pdbx_strand_id
1 'polypeptide(L)'
;MLFRYFYEAIVGAIAITLVLLFGMKGLASLALLAFLPLYLRARRVQPGERELTLFYKTGNLTLGIIIISVFVIYKFSQTSIHGQTVGDNWKGILMALIVFFHGMAGLFMNKFR
;
A
#
# COMPACT_ATOMS: atom_id res chain seq x y z
N MET A 1 16.50 -0.25 0.28
CA MET A 1 15.08 0.22 0.26
C MET A 1 14.26 -0.14 -0.97
N LEU A 2 14.79 -0.16 -2.21
CA LEU A 2 13.98 -0.39 -3.43
C LEU A 2 13.11 -1.67 -3.39
N PHE A 3 13.70 -2.79 -2.97
CA PHE A 3 12.98 -4.06 -2.85
C PHE A 3 11.78 -3.96 -1.92
N ARG A 4 11.89 -3.23 -0.81
CA ARG A 4 10.79 -3.01 0.13
C ARG A 4 9.62 -2.31 -0.56
N TYR A 5 9.87 -1.23 -1.29
CA TYR A 5 8.82 -0.48 -1.98
C TYR A 5 8.18 -1.29 -3.11
N PHE A 6 8.99 -2.08 -3.84
CA PHE A 6 8.46 -3.01 -4.83
C PHE A 6 7.56 -4.08 -4.19
N TYR A 7 7.99 -4.63 -3.06
CA TYR A 7 7.23 -5.62 -2.30
C TYR A 7 5.90 -5.05 -1.78
N GLU A 8 5.93 -3.86 -1.18
CA GLU A 8 4.73 -3.15 -0.72
C GLU A 8 3.77 -2.85 -1.89
N ALA A 9 4.28 -2.42 -3.05
CA ALA A 9 3.43 -2.19 -4.22
C ALA A 9 2.73 -3.48 -4.69
N ILE A 10 3.45 -4.62 -4.74
CA ILE A 10 2.85 -5.91 -5.11
C ILE A 10 1.80 -6.35 -4.09
N VAL A 11 2.14 -6.34 -2.79
CA VAL A 11 1.21 -6.78 -1.74
C VAL A 11 -0.01 -5.88 -1.68
N GLY A 12 0.17 -4.56 -1.83
CA GLY A 12 -0.92 -3.60 -1.92
C GLY A 12 -1.82 -3.85 -3.13
N ALA A 13 -1.27 -4.13 -4.31
CA ALA A 13 -2.05 -4.46 -5.50
C ALA A 13 -2.87 -5.74 -5.29
N ILE A 14 -2.27 -6.80 -4.73
CA ILE A 14 -2.96 -8.04 -4.36
C ILE A 14 -4.09 -7.74 -3.37
N ALA A 15 -3.84 -6.94 -2.34
CA ALA A 15 -4.83 -6.58 -1.35
C ALA A 15 -6.01 -5.79 -1.93
N ILE A 16 -5.75 -4.84 -2.84
CA ILE A 16 -6.81 -4.09 -3.53
C ILE A 16 -7.69 -5.07 -4.31
N THR A 17 -7.09 -5.93 -5.14
CA THR A 17 -7.83 -6.91 -5.93
C THR A 17 -8.66 -7.84 -5.06
N LEU A 18 -8.07 -8.41 -4.01
CA LEU A 18 -8.78 -9.36 -3.16
C LEU A 18 -9.87 -8.70 -2.33
N VAL A 19 -9.71 -7.44 -1.89
CA VAL A 19 -10.77 -6.72 -1.19
C VAL A 19 -11.93 -6.40 -2.14
N LEU A 20 -11.65 -6.05 -3.39
CA LEU A 20 -12.71 -5.82 -4.38
C LEU A 20 -13.46 -7.09 -4.79
N LEU A 21 -12.82 -8.27 -4.70
CA LEU A 21 -13.45 -9.56 -5.05
C LEU A 21 -14.13 -10.25 -3.86
N PHE A 22 -13.56 -10.14 -2.66
CA PHE A 22 -13.94 -10.93 -1.48
C PHE A 22 -14.29 -10.08 -0.24
N GLY A 23 -14.34 -8.76 -0.40
CA GLY A 23 -14.62 -7.81 0.68
C GLY A 23 -13.51 -7.82 1.74
N MET A 24 -13.89 -7.59 3.00
CA MET A 24 -12.94 -7.55 4.12
C MET A 24 -12.08 -8.81 4.28
N LYS A 25 -12.51 -9.98 3.79
CA LYS A 25 -11.70 -11.21 3.80
C LYS A 25 -10.41 -11.06 2.98
N GLY A 26 -10.43 -10.23 1.93
CA GLY A 26 -9.29 -9.95 1.07
C GLY A 26 -8.10 -9.29 1.79
N LEU A 27 -8.34 -8.64 2.93
CA LEU A 27 -7.30 -8.05 3.77
C LEU A 27 -6.33 -9.08 4.36
N ALA A 28 -6.70 -10.37 4.41
CA ALA A 28 -5.81 -11.43 4.84
C ALA A 28 -4.50 -11.47 4.03
N SER A 29 -4.51 -10.97 2.79
CA SER A 29 -3.30 -10.85 1.96
C SER A 29 -2.26 -9.88 2.50
N LEU A 30 -2.64 -8.93 3.37
CA LEU A 30 -1.67 -8.07 4.07
C LEU A 30 -0.76 -8.87 5.02
N ALA A 31 -1.12 -10.11 5.39
CA ALA A 31 -0.23 -11.02 6.12
C ALA A 31 1.08 -11.29 5.36
N LEU A 32 1.11 -11.12 4.03
CA LEU A 32 2.33 -11.20 3.24
C LEU A 32 3.39 -10.18 3.73
N LEU A 33 2.98 -9.01 4.23
CA LEU A 33 3.92 -8.02 4.79
C LEU A 33 4.77 -8.55 5.94
N ALA A 34 4.34 -9.62 6.64
CA ALA A 34 5.12 -10.25 7.70
C ALA A 34 6.44 -10.87 7.20
N PHE A 35 6.55 -11.21 5.91
CA PHE A 35 7.79 -11.75 5.32
C PHE A 35 8.85 -10.67 5.04
N LEU A 36 8.43 -9.41 4.89
CA LEU A 36 9.35 -8.31 4.61
C LEU A 36 10.40 -8.10 5.72
N PRO A 37 10.07 -8.00 7.02
CA PRO A 37 11.08 -7.85 8.07
C PRO A 37 12.00 -9.07 8.17
N LEU A 38 11.51 -10.28 7.88
CA LEU A 38 12.32 -11.50 7.83
C LEU A 38 13.38 -11.40 6.72
N TYR A 39 12.99 -10.96 5.52
CA TYR A 39 13.91 -10.74 4.41
C TYR A 39 14.96 -9.67 4.73
N LEU A 40 14.54 -8.52 5.26
CA LEU A 40 15.44 -7.42 5.61
C LEU A 40 16.46 -7.82 6.68
N ARG A 41 16.03 -8.60 7.68
CA ARG A 41 16.91 -9.16 8.72
C ARG A 41 17.92 -10.13 8.13
N ALA A 42 17.49 -11.06 7.27
CA ALA A 42 18.38 -12.02 6.62
C ALA A 42 19.47 -11.35 5.78
N ARG A 43 19.15 -10.21 5.16
CA ARG A 43 20.08 -9.40 4.35
C ARG A 43 20.91 -8.39 5.16
N ARG A 44 20.73 -8.31 6.48
CA ARG A 44 21.39 -7.33 7.37
C ARG A 44 21.29 -5.89 6.85
N VAL A 45 20.14 -5.52 6.28
CA VAL A 45 19.93 -4.18 5.71
C VAL A 45 19.88 -3.17 6.86
N GLN A 46 20.84 -2.24 6.89
CA GLN A 46 20.87 -1.11 7.82
C GLN A 46 20.59 0.18 7.05
N PRO A 47 19.47 0.87 7.31
CA PRO A 47 19.15 2.11 6.62
C PRO A 47 20.06 3.25 7.11
N GLY A 48 20.80 3.85 6.19
CA GLY A 48 21.51 5.10 6.43
C GLY A 48 20.59 6.32 6.39
N GLU A 49 21.12 7.51 6.69
CA GLU A 49 20.37 8.78 6.73
C GLU A 49 19.63 9.10 5.42
N ARG A 50 20.24 8.78 4.27
CA ARG A 50 19.61 8.95 2.95
C ARG A 50 18.37 8.06 2.80
N GLU A 51 18.41 6.85 3.33
CA GLU A 51 17.28 5.92 3.27
C GLU A 51 16.14 6.34 4.22
N LEU A 52 16.48 6.88 5.39
CA LEU A 52 15.51 7.50 6.30
C LEU A 52 14.84 8.72 5.68
N THR A 53 15.61 9.57 5.01
CA THR A 53 15.07 10.76 4.32
C THR A 53 14.12 10.36 3.20
N LEU A 54 14.48 9.33 2.42
CA LEU A 54 13.61 8.76 1.39
C LEU A 54 12.32 8.21 2.01
N PHE A 55 12.40 7.54 3.16
CA PHE A 55 11.22 7.02 3.87
C PHE A 55 10.25 8.14 4.26
N TYR A 56 10.74 9.25 4.82
CA TYR A 56 9.89 10.40 5.17
C TYR A 56 9.26 11.08 3.95
N LYS A 57 10.06 11.35 2.90
CA LYS A 57 9.54 11.93 1.65
C LYS A 57 8.47 11.04 1.02
N THR A 58 8.70 9.73 1.03
CA THR A 58 7.74 8.72 0.54
C THR A 58 6.45 8.77 1.37
N GLY A 59 6.56 8.83 2.70
CA GLY A 59 5.42 8.94 3.60
C GLY A 59 4.55 10.18 3.32
N ASN A 60 5.17 11.35 3.14
CA ASN A 60 4.46 12.58 2.82
C ASN A 60 3.72 12.51 1.48
N LEU A 61 4.37 11.98 0.44
CA LEU A 61 3.73 11.78 -0.87
C LEU A 61 2.57 10.78 -0.77
N THR A 62 2.77 9.68 -0.02
CA THR A 62 1.73 8.69 0.23
C THR A 62 0.50 9.33 0.87
N LEU A 63 0.70 10.14 1.92
CA LEU A 63 -0.39 10.81 2.62
C LEU A 63 -1.21 11.70 1.67
N GLY A 64 -0.54 12.49 0.83
CA GLY A 64 -1.21 13.31 -0.19
C GLY A 64 -2.08 12.48 -1.15
N ILE A 65 -1.55 11.37 -1.66
CA ILE A 65 -2.28 10.45 -2.55
C ILE A 65 -3.47 9.81 -1.82
N ILE A 66 -3.31 9.47 -0.54
CA ILE A 66 -4.36 8.83 0.26
C ILE A 66 -5.52 9.77 0.54
N ILE A 67 -5.25 11.05 0.80
CA ILE A 67 -6.31 12.07 0.93
C ILE A 67 -7.18 12.08 -0.34
N ILE A 68 -6.56 12.12 -1.52
CA ILE A 68 -7.27 12.06 -2.81
C ILE A 68 -8.05 10.75 -2.95
N SER A 69 -7.44 9.63 -2.54
CA SER A 69 -8.03 8.31 -2.62
C SER A 69 -9.31 8.17 -1.79
N VAL A 70 -9.39 8.82 -0.62
CA VAL A 70 -10.61 8.84 0.20
C VAL A 70 -11.77 9.49 -0.56
N PHE A 71 -11.54 10.58 -1.30
CA PHE A 71 -12.57 11.20 -2.14
C PHE A 71 -13.01 10.27 -3.27
N VAL A 72 -12.08 9.52 -3.87
CA VAL A 72 -12.39 8.52 -4.91
C VAL A 72 -13.27 7.41 -4.32
N ILE A 73 -12.90 6.84 -3.18
CA ILE A 73 -13.69 5.81 -2.49
C ILE A 73 -15.10 6.33 -2.18
N TYR A 74 -15.21 7.55 -1.65
CA TYR A 74 -16.50 8.18 -1.35
C TYR A 74 -17.37 8.34 -2.60
N LYS A 75 -16.80 8.86 -3.69
CA LYS A 75 -17.51 9.06 -4.97
C LYS A 75 -18.04 7.74 -5.55
N PHE A 76 -17.31 6.64 -5.36
CA PHE A 76 -17.68 5.32 -5.85
C PHE A 76 -18.30 4.42 -4.76
N SER A 77 -18.72 4.99 -3.63
CA SER A 77 -19.21 4.22 -2.47
C SER A 77 -20.40 3.31 -2.76
N GLN A 78 -21.26 3.70 -3.70
CA GLN A 78 -22.44 2.92 -4.11
C GLN A 78 -22.13 1.88 -5.21
N THR A 79 -20.92 1.88 -5.76
CA THR A 79 -20.52 0.90 -6.77
C THR A 79 -20.28 -0.45 -6.12
N SER A 80 -20.76 -1.52 -6.77
CA SER A 80 -20.56 -2.90 -6.33
C SER A 80 -19.75 -3.67 -7.35
N ILE A 81 -18.71 -4.38 -6.89
CA ILE A 81 -17.82 -5.21 -7.71
C ILE A 81 -17.89 -6.62 -7.13
N HIS A 82 -18.24 -7.63 -7.94
CA HIS A 82 -18.42 -9.01 -7.46
C HIS A 82 -19.33 -9.14 -6.21
N GLY A 83 -20.38 -8.32 -6.13
CA GLY A 83 -21.30 -8.28 -4.99
C GLY A 83 -20.73 -7.63 -3.72
N GLN A 84 -19.55 -7.02 -3.82
CA GLN A 84 -18.93 -6.25 -2.74
C GLN A 84 -19.10 -4.76 -3.02
N THR A 85 -19.89 -4.08 -2.18
CA THR A 85 -20.05 -2.63 -2.26
C THR A 85 -18.81 -1.94 -1.74
N VAL A 86 -18.31 -0.94 -2.48
CA VAL A 86 -17.11 -0.17 -2.13
C VAL A 86 -17.28 0.55 -0.80
N GLY A 87 -18.45 1.14 -0.56
CA GLY A 87 -18.79 1.83 0.68
C GLY A 87 -18.73 0.93 1.91
N ASP A 88 -19.18 -0.31 1.82
CA ASP A 88 -19.15 -1.25 2.96
C ASP A 88 -17.73 -1.72 3.29
N ASN A 89 -16.86 -1.78 2.27
CA ASN A 89 -15.49 -2.27 2.36
C ASN A 89 -14.44 -1.14 2.38
N TRP A 90 -14.86 0.12 2.58
CA TRP A 90 -14.02 1.31 2.41
C TRP A 90 -12.73 1.26 3.21
N LYS A 91 -12.77 0.74 4.45
CA LYS A 91 -11.60 0.60 5.32
C LYS A 91 -10.57 -0.36 4.74
N GLY A 92 -11.03 -1.50 4.21
CA GLY A 92 -10.16 -2.49 3.60
C GLY A 92 -9.51 -1.97 2.33
N ILE A 93 -10.28 -1.27 1.50
CA ILE A 93 -9.79 -0.61 0.28
C ILE A 93 -8.74 0.44 0.66
N LEU A 94 -9.03 1.29 1.65
CA LEU A 94 -8.10 2.33 2.11
C LEU A 94 -6.78 1.74 2.63
N MET A 95 -6.83 0.70 3.46
CA MET A 95 -5.62 0.03 3.95
C MET A 95 -4.78 -0.55 2.81
N ALA A 96 -5.42 -1.22 1.84
CA ALA A 96 -4.75 -1.76 0.68
C ALA A 96 -4.11 -0.66 -0.18
N LEU A 97 -4.80 0.47 -0.36
CA LEU A 97 -4.29 1.64 -1.08
C LEU A 97 -3.12 2.31 -0.36
N ILE A 98 -3.11 2.38 0.99
CA ILE A 98 -1.96 2.89 1.75
C ILE A 98 -0.72 2.08 1.42
N VAL A 99 -0.81 0.75 1.46
CA VAL A 99 0.33 -0.14 1.19
C VAL A 99 0.77 -0.02 -0.28
N PHE A 100 -0.18 -0.05 -1.21
CA PHE A 100 0.09 0.09 -2.64
C PHE A 100 0.76 1.42 -2.97
N PHE A 101 0.17 2.54 -2.55
CA PHE A 101 0.68 3.87 -2.84
C PHE A 101 1.94 4.20 -2.08
N HIS A 102 2.18 3.63 -0.89
CA HIS A 102 3.47 3.75 -0.22
C HIS A 102 4.59 3.11 -1.05
N GLY A 103 4.35 1.89 -1.55
CA GLY A 103 5.27 1.22 -2.47
C GLY A 103 5.50 2.02 -3.75
N MET A 104 4.43 2.46 -4.42
CA MET A 104 4.53 3.25 -5.66
C MET A 104 5.24 4.60 -5.45
N ALA A 105 4.90 5.31 -4.37
CA ALA A 105 5.55 6.57 -4.00
C ALA A 105 7.05 6.34 -3.73
N GLY A 106 7.42 5.26 -3.04
CA GLY A 106 8.81 4.96 -2.76
C GLY A 106 9.62 4.62 -4.02
N LEU A 107 9.02 3.86 -4.94
CA LEU A 107 9.60 3.58 -6.26
C LEU A 107 9.77 4.85 -7.09
N PHE A 108 8.79 5.76 -7.05
CA PHE A 108 8.85 7.05 -7.74
C PHE A 108 9.93 7.96 -7.13
N MET A 109 9.92 8.15 -5.81
CA MET A 109 10.85 9.02 -5.10
C MET A 109 12.30 8.53 -5.18
N ASN A 110 12.53 7.22 -5.33
CA ASN A 110 13.87 6.68 -5.53
C ASN A 110 14.53 7.17 -6.83
N LYS A 111 13.76 7.66 -7.83
CA LYS A 111 14.32 8.29 -9.04
C LYS A 111 14.91 9.69 -8.79
N PHE A 112 14.47 10.36 -7.71
CA PHE A 112 14.91 11.71 -7.31
C PHE A 112 15.87 11.66 -6.11
N ARG A 113 16.52 10.50 -5.93
CA ARG A 113 17.43 10.22 -4.82
C ARG A 113 18.84 10.69 -5.13
#